data_AF-C0BBK4-F1
#
_entry.id   AF-C0BBK4-F1
#
_cell.length_a   1.000
_cell.length_b   1.000
_cell.length_c   1.000
_cell.angle_alpha   90.00
_cell.angle_beta   90.00
_cell.angle_gamma   90.00
#
_symmetry.space_group_name_H-M   'P 1'
#
loop_
_entity.id
_entity.type
_entity.pdbx_description
1 polymer ?
#
loop_
_entity_poly.entity_id
_entity_poly.type
_entity_poly.pdbx_seq_one_letter_code
_entity_poly.pdbx_strand_id
1 'polypeptide(L)'
;MYRVGKIDREIYHCIAEDIVTDEVIITVVQIMHIRERHPNDYELFSTYFDEIIRDLDYIIEAKKPNTALILKEIKDVKEVFKNGFTFDYIKG
;
A
#
# COMPACT_ATOMS: atom_id res chain seq x y z
N MET A 1 -9.11 -8.67 9.35
CA MET A 1 -8.06 -7.71 8.94
C MET A 1 -6.73 -8.42 9.13
N TYR A 2 -5.78 -8.16 8.26
CA TYR A 2 -4.44 -8.76 8.33
C TYR A 2 -3.41 -7.65 8.31
N ARG A 3 -2.41 -7.71 9.19
CA ARG A 3 -1.30 -6.77 9.19
C ARG A 3 -0.38 -7.07 8.00
N VAL A 4 0.03 -6.03 7.28
CA VAL A 4 0.82 -6.13 6.05
C VAL A 4 2.13 -5.35 6.08
N GLY A 5 2.32 -4.49 7.08
CA GLY A 5 3.58 -3.77 7.26
C GLY A 5 3.50 -2.68 8.32
N LYS A 6 4.52 -1.83 8.35
CA LYS A 6 4.56 -0.61 9.15
C LYS A 6 5.07 0.58 8.33
N ILE A 7 4.40 1.72 8.43
CA ILE A 7 4.86 2.98 7.82
C ILE A 7 5.90 3.68 8.70
N ASP A 8 6.80 4.42 8.05
CA ASP A 8 7.56 5.49 8.70
C ASP A 8 6.72 6.78 8.68
N ARG A 9 6.31 7.27 9.85
CA ARG A 9 5.41 8.43 9.93
C ARG A 9 6.03 9.70 9.37
N GLU A 10 7.35 9.84 9.39
CA GLU A 10 8.02 11.03 8.85
C GLU A 10 7.91 11.07 7.32
N ILE A 11 8.03 9.92 6.66
CA ILE A 11 7.85 9.80 5.20
C ILE A 11 6.38 10.09 4.83
N TYR A 12 5.43 9.57 5.61
CA TYR A 12 4.00 9.65 5.32
C TYR A 12 3.35 10.96 5.81
N HIS A 13 4.09 11.82 6.51
CA HIS A 13 3.61 13.12 6.97
C HIS A 13 3.17 14.03 5.81
N CYS A 14 3.73 13.81 4.61
CA CYS A 14 3.31 14.51 3.38
C CYS A 14 1.87 14.21 2.93
N ILE A 15 1.25 13.14 3.46
CA ILE A 15 -0.14 12.76 3.17
C ILE A 15 -1.07 13.15 4.32
N ALA A 16 -0.63 12.95 5.56
CA ALA A 16 -1.38 13.37 6.74
C ALA A 16 -0.47 13.65 7.93
N GLU A 17 -0.75 14.75 8.61
CA GLU A 17 -0.01 15.17 9.80
C GLU A 17 -0.41 14.39 11.07
N ASP A 18 -1.65 13.88 11.11
CA ASP A 18 -2.33 13.32 12.27
C ASP A 18 -2.35 11.79 12.31
N ILE A 19 -1.33 11.14 11.73
CA ILE A 19 -1.23 9.67 11.70
C ILE A 19 -0.95 9.12 13.12
N VAL A 20 -1.94 8.42 13.67
CA VAL A 20 -1.88 7.88 15.05
C VAL A 20 -1.28 6.48 15.19
N THR A 21 -1.27 5.71 14.10
CA THR A 21 -0.75 4.34 14.05
C THR A 21 0.29 4.19 12.95
N ASP A 22 1.32 3.37 13.19
CA ASP A 22 2.28 2.97 12.17
C ASP A 22 1.88 1.66 11.49
N GLU A 23 0.89 0.92 12.01
CA GLU A 23 0.49 -0.37 11.45
C GLU A 23 -0.35 -0.22 10.19
N VAL A 24 0.04 -0.94 9.15
CA VAL A 24 -0.76 -1.05 7.92
C VAL A 24 -1.49 -2.39 7.92
N ILE A 25 -2.77 -2.33 7.63
CA ILE A 25 -3.64 -3.51 7.54
C ILE A 25 -4.33 -3.58 6.19
N ILE A 26 -4.72 -4.79 5.80
CA ILE A 26 -5.62 -5.04 4.68
C ILE A 26 -6.86 -5.82 5.16
N THR A 27 -8.02 -5.46 4.64
CA THR A 27 -9.30 -6.12 4.93
C THR A 27 -9.58 -7.27 3.98
N VAL A 28 -10.42 -8.22 4.39
CA VAL A 28 -10.87 -9.32 3.52
C VAL A 28 -11.57 -8.77 2.26
N VAL A 29 -12.36 -7.70 2.40
CA VAL A 29 -13.05 -7.05 1.27
C VAL A 29 -12.06 -6.47 0.26
N GLN A 30 -10.98 -5.82 0.72
CA GLN A 30 -9.92 -5.33 -0.17
C GLN A 30 -9.22 -6.47 -0.89
N ILE A 31 -8.92 -7.57 -0.19
CA ILE A 31 -8.32 -8.77 -0.81
C ILE A 31 -9.23 -9.32 -1.91
N MET A 32 -10.54 -9.43 -1.65
CA MET A 32 -11.52 -9.88 -2.64
C MET A 32 -11.57 -8.94 -3.86
N HIS A 33 -11.63 -7.63 -3.64
CA HIS A 33 -11.62 -6.66 -4.75
C HIS A 33 -10.36 -6.74 -5.61
N ILE A 34 -9.19 -6.99 -5.02
CA ILE A 34 -7.95 -7.20 -5.79
C ILE A 34 -8.08 -8.45 -6.65
N ARG A 35 -8.47 -9.59 -6.06
CA ARG A 35 -8.63 -10.87 -6.77
C ARG A 35 -9.66 -10.82 -7.88
N GLU A 36 -10.78 -10.12 -7.68
CA GLU A 36 -11.85 -9.97 -8.66
C GLU A 36 -11.44 -9.12 -9.86
N ARG A 37 -10.68 -8.03 -9.63
CA ARG A 37 -10.23 -7.14 -10.71
C ARG A 37 -8.98 -7.65 -11.42
N HIS A 38 -8.09 -8.28 -10.68
CA HIS A 38 -6.80 -8.78 -11.15
C HIS A 38 -6.53 -10.17 -10.54
N PRO A 39 -6.94 -11.25 -11.22
CA PRO A 39 -6.69 -12.60 -10.74
C PRO A 39 -5.19 -12.85 -10.51
N ASN A 40 -4.85 -13.39 -9.34
CA ASN A 40 -3.49 -13.72 -8.85
C ASN A 40 -2.62 -12.55 -8.35
N ASP A 41 -3.04 -11.30 -8.50
CA ASP A 41 -2.22 -10.16 -8.07
C ASP A 41 -2.01 -10.14 -6.55
N TYR A 42 -3.05 -10.46 -5.78
CA TYR A 42 -2.92 -10.50 -4.32
C TYR A 42 -1.88 -11.55 -3.89
N GLU A 43 -1.96 -12.76 -4.44
CA GLU A 43 -1.02 -13.84 -4.15
C GLU A 43 0.42 -13.47 -4.52
N LEU A 44 0.60 -12.81 -5.67
CA LEU A 44 1.92 -12.40 -6.15
C LEU A 44 2.51 -11.28 -5.29
N PHE A 45 1.74 -10.23 -5.02
CA PHE A 45 2.26 -9.00 -4.41
C PHE A 45 2.16 -8.94 -2.90
N SER A 46 1.34 -9.78 -2.25
CA SER A 46 1.21 -9.78 -0.79
C SER A 46 2.53 -10.05 -0.07
N THR A 47 3.44 -10.79 -0.71
CA THR A 47 4.79 -11.06 -0.20
C THR A 47 5.69 -9.81 -0.16
N TYR A 48 5.39 -8.81 -0.99
CA TYR A 48 6.14 -7.56 -1.09
C TYR A 48 5.51 -6.41 -0.30
N PHE A 49 4.35 -6.57 0.34
CA PHE A 49 3.68 -5.43 0.99
C PHE A 49 4.54 -4.74 2.04
N ASP A 50 5.23 -5.50 2.89
CA ASP A 50 6.11 -4.90 3.91
C ASP A 50 7.26 -4.10 3.26
N GLU A 51 7.81 -4.60 2.14
CA GLU A 51 8.83 -3.89 1.36
C GLU A 51 8.27 -2.63 0.69
N ILE A 52 7.12 -2.74 0.01
CA ILE A 52 6.44 -1.63 -0.66
C ILE A 52 6.12 -0.51 0.33
N ILE A 53 5.73 -0.85 1.55
CA ILE A 53 5.37 0.12 2.60
C ILE A 53 6.62 0.78 3.18
N ARG A 54 7.69 0.01 3.41
CA ARG A 54 8.88 0.49 4.10
C ARG A 54 9.88 1.19 3.19
N ASP A 55 9.98 0.76 1.94
CA ASP A 55 10.96 1.21 0.96
C ASP A 55 10.26 1.56 -0.37
N LEU A 56 9.32 2.51 -0.34
CA LEU A 56 8.62 2.98 -1.55
C LEU A 56 9.48 3.93 -2.39
N ASP A 57 9.23 3.99 -3.69
CA ASP A 57 9.89 4.96 -4.58
C ASP A 57 9.11 6.29 -4.62
N TYR A 58 7.77 6.22 -4.61
CA TYR A 58 6.90 7.39 -4.64
C TYR A 58 5.65 7.20 -3.80
N ILE A 59 5.22 8.28 -3.16
CA ILE A 59 3.91 8.41 -2.54
C ILE A 59 3.19 9.62 -3.12
N ILE A 60 1.93 9.45 -3.50
CA ILE A 60 1.13 10.47 -4.17
C ILE A 60 -0.20 10.58 -3.45
N GLU A 61 -0.55 11.79 -3.03
CA GLU A 61 -1.86 12.08 -2.47
C GLU A 61 -2.97 11.79 -3.50
N ALA A 62 -3.98 11.02 -3.11
CA ALA A 62 -5.11 10.72 -3.97
C ALA A 62 -6.21 11.79 -3.83
N LYS A 63 -7.11 11.86 -4.82
CA LYS A 63 -8.27 12.78 -4.76
C LYS A 63 -9.25 12.48 -3.62
N LYS A 64 -9.23 11.26 -3.10
CA LYS A 64 -10.10 10.84 -2.01
C LYS A 64 -9.44 11.22 -0.68
N PRO A 65 -10.17 11.82 0.27
CA PRO A 65 -9.65 12.11 1.59
C PRO A 65 -9.13 10.82 2.24
N ASN A 66 -8.02 10.95 2.95
CA ASN A 66 -7.38 9.86 3.69
C ASN A 66 -6.91 8.68 2.82
N THR A 67 -6.47 9.00 1.62
CA THR A 67 -6.03 8.00 0.65
C THR A 67 -4.74 8.44 -0.03
N ALA A 68 -3.78 7.54 -0.15
CA ALA A 68 -2.56 7.74 -0.92
C ALA A 68 -2.30 6.56 -1.86
N LEU A 69 -1.60 6.86 -2.94
CA LEU A 69 -1.06 5.90 -3.89
C LEU A 69 0.43 5.70 -3.59
N ILE A 70 0.84 4.46 -3.32
CA ILE A 70 2.23 4.07 -3.12
C ILE A 70 2.71 3.33 -4.38
N LEU A 71 3.88 3.73 -4.87
CA LEU A 71 4.54 3.10 -6.02
C LEU A 71 5.91 2.56 -5.60
N LYS A 72 6.19 1.32 -6.00
CA LYS A 72 7.49 0.65 -5.85
C LYS A 72 7.78 -0.17 -7.09
N GLU A 73 8.96 0.02 -7.66
CA GLU A 73 9.52 -0.84 -8.69
C GLU A 73 10.08 -2.12 -8.05
N ILE A 74 9.51 -3.27 -8.40
CA ILE A 74 10.01 -4.58 -7.97
C ILE A 74 10.91 -5.16 -9.07
N LYS A 75 12.20 -5.31 -8.79
CA LYS A 75 13.22 -5.72 -9.77
C LYS A 75 13.42 -7.24 -9.88
N ASP A 76 12.79 -8.01 -9.00
CA ASP A 76 13.01 -9.46 -8.85
C ASP A 76 12.08 -10.33 -9.73
N VAL A 77 11.17 -9.69 -10.47
CA VAL A 77 10.31 -10.36 -11.44
C VAL A 77 10.95 -10.18 -12.82
N LYS A 78 11.16 -11.27 -13.58
CA LYS A 78 11.70 -11.24 -14.95
C LYS A 78 10.92 -10.34 -15.92
N GLU A 79 9.76 -9.85 -15.50
CA GLU A 79 8.96 -8.82 -16.17
C GLU A 79 8.89 -7.58 -15.28
N VAL A 80 9.22 -6.41 -15.83
CA VAL A 80 9.10 -5.12 -15.14
C VAL A 80 7.61 -4.77 -15.02
N PHE A 81 7.04 -4.91 -13.82
CA PHE A 81 5.66 -4.49 -13.55
C PHE A 81 5.64 -3.10 -12.91
N LYS A 82 4.89 -2.16 -13.52
CA LYS A 82 4.54 -0.88 -12.90
C LYS A 82 3.18 -1.01 -12.24
N ASN A 83 3.14 -1.43 -10.98
CA ASN A 83 1.89 -1.53 -10.22
C ASN A 83 1.84 -0.49 -9.10
N GLY A 84 0.71 0.20 -9.00
CA GLY A 84 0.43 1.16 -7.94
C GLY A 84 -0.61 0.63 -6.97
N PHE A 85 -0.34 0.71 -5.66
CA PHE A 85 -1.24 0.26 -4.62
C PHE A 85 -1.84 1.45 -3.88
N THR A 86 -3.18 1.49 -3.77
CA THR A 86 -3.88 2.52 -3.01
C THR A 86 -4.16 2.02 -1.60
N PHE A 87 -3.73 2.77 -0.57
CA PHE A 87 -4.03 2.48 0.83
C PHE A 87 -4.90 3.60 1.42
N ASP A 88 -5.96 3.19 2.14
CA ASP A 88 -6.81 4.09 2.95
C ASP A 88 -6.26 4.10 4.39
N TYR A 89 -6.16 5.26 5.04
CA TYR A 89 -5.78 5.38 6.46
C TYR A 89 -6.93 5.94 7.34
N ILE A 90 -6.87 5.65 8.63
CA ILE A 90 -7.85 6.11 9.63
C ILE A 90 -7.34 7.42 10.25
N LYS A 91 -8.09 8.52 10.08
CA LYS A 91 -7.93 9.74 10.88
C LYS A 91 -8.61 9.56 12.24
N GLY A 92 -7.96 10.04 13.30
CA GLY A 92 -8.54 10.20 14.64
C GLY A 92 -9.31 11.49 14.77
#